data_AF-A0A7S0ZIH6-F1
#
_entry.id   AF-A0A7S0ZIH6-F1
#
_cell.length_a   1.000
_cell.length_b   1.000
_cell.length_c   1.000
_cell.angle_alpha   90.00
_cell.angle_beta   90.00
_cell.angle_gamma   90.00
#
_symmetry.space_group_name_H-M   'P 1'
#
loop_
_entity.id
_entity.type
_entity.pdbx_description
1 polymer ?
#
loop_
_entity_poly.entity_id
_entity_poly.type
_entity_poly.pdbx_seq_one_letter_code
_entity_poly.pdbx_strand_id
1 'polypeptide(L)'
;MKDKNEHRRSRRSKHVISDLVEAHDVLVSGESLGIEETRLKKKTKIDDSLEISSRILKNLRKKLKIKTLFSMQETVISRIIQMDKSALLGDVILSAPTGSGKTLAYAIPIVHHLLSVPSLRAVRALVILPTRDLTLQVEAVFEALLHKTPLKVMCLTGQTSFAMEASQLVVRDYSKDSEVYESVAEIIVATPGRLVEHLMKTRGFN
;
A
#
# COMPACT_ATOMS: atom_id res chain seq x y z
N MET A 1 -31.41 -1.95 -24.83
CA MET A 1 -30.32 -2.18 -25.81
C MET A 1 -29.00 -1.95 -25.06
N LYS A 2 -28.39 -3.01 -24.49
CA LYS A 2 -27.16 -2.88 -23.70
C LYS A 2 -25.97 -2.59 -24.62
N ASP A 3 -25.13 -1.66 -24.19
CA ASP A 3 -24.20 -0.89 -25.00
C ASP A 3 -23.02 -1.75 -25.51
N LYS A 4 -22.96 -1.98 -26.82
CA LYS A 4 -21.88 -2.77 -27.48
C LYS A 4 -20.49 -2.12 -27.31
N ASN A 5 -20.43 -0.83 -26.97
CA ASN A 5 -19.18 -0.11 -26.72
C ASN A 5 -18.54 -0.48 -25.37
N GLU A 6 -19.34 -0.80 -24.37
CA GLU A 6 -18.85 -1.18 -23.03
C GLU A 6 -18.17 -2.55 -23.04
N HIS A 7 -18.75 -3.50 -23.80
CA HIS A 7 -18.16 -4.81 -24.04
C HIS A 7 -16.84 -4.75 -24.84
N ARG A 8 -16.70 -3.79 -25.77
CA ARG A 8 -15.46 -3.58 -26.53
C ARG A 8 -14.36 -2.92 -25.69
N ARG A 9 -14.68 -1.93 -24.85
CA ARG A 9 -13.72 -1.32 -23.91
C ARG A 9 -13.22 -2.33 -22.87
N SER A 10 -14.11 -3.13 -22.30
CA SER A 10 -13.75 -4.17 -21.33
C SER A 10 -12.84 -5.26 -21.92
N ARG A 11 -13.09 -5.70 -23.17
CA ARG A 11 -12.24 -6.68 -23.85
C ARG A 11 -10.85 -6.11 -24.22
N ARG A 12 -10.77 -4.82 -24.57
CA ARG A 12 -9.51 -4.16 -24.91
C ARG A 12 -8.62 -3.94 -23.69
N SER A 13 -9.19 -3.48 -22.57
CA SER A 13 -8.44 -3.39 -21.30
C SER A 13 -7.92 -4.74 -20.81
N LYS A 14 -8.68 -5.82 -21.00
CA LYS A 14 -8.23 -7.17 -20.62
C LYS A 14 -7.01 -7.66 -21.43
N HIS A 15 -6.95 -7.37 -22.72
CA HIS A 15 -5.79 -7.73 -23.57
C HIS A 15 -4.56 -6.88 -23.22
N VAL A 16 -4.74 -5.57 -23.02
CA VAL A 16 -3.65 -4.69 -22.58
C VAL A 16 -3.06 -5.21 -21.26
N ILE A 17 -3.90 -5.54 -20.27
CA ILE A 17 -3.42 -6.07 -18.98
C ILE A 17 -2.70 -7.42 -19.13
N SER A 18 -3.17 -8.34 -19.99
CA SER A 18 -2.48 -9.63 -20.19
C SER A 18 -1.10 -9.47 -20.81
N ASP A 19 -1.00 -8.66 -21.86
CA ASP A 19 0.25 -8.41 -22.58
C ASP A 19 1.30 -7.71 -21.67
N LEU A 20 0.83 -6.98 -20.66
CA LEU A 20 1.64 -6.26 -19.67
C LEU A 20 2.17 -7.11 -18.52
N VAL A 21 1.44 -8.16 -18.13
CA VAL A 21 1.94 -9.14 -17.14
C VAL A 21 3.13 -9.89 -17.72
N GLU A 22 3.11 -10.16 -19.03
CA GLU A 22 4.18 -10.85 -19.74
C GLU A 22 5.44 -9.97 -19.93
N ALA A 23 5.28 -8.65 -20.06
CA ALA A 23 6.38 -7.73 -20.33
C ALA A 23 7.15 -7.20 -19.09
N HIS A 24 6.71 -7.53 -17.86
CA HIS A 24 7.34 -7.07 -16.61
C HIS A 24 7.58 -5.55 -16.54
N ASP A 25 6.52 -4.76 -16.75
CA ASP A 25 6.58 -3.30 -16.83
C ASP A 25 5.88 -2.56 -15.66
N VAL A 26 6.24 -1.29 -15.46
CA VAL A 26 5.57 -0.38 -14.51
C VAL A 26 4.74 0.62 -15.28
N LEU A 27 3.43 0.60 -15.06
CA LEU A 27 2.50 1.58 -15.60
C LEU A 27 2.06 2.57 -14.53
N VAL A 28 1.92 3.82 -14.95
CA VAL A 28 1.29 4.87 -14.15
C VAL A 28 0.24 5.57 -15.01
N SER A 29 -1.01 5.53 -14.57
CA SER A 29 -2.16 6.10 -15.30
C SER A 29 -2.28 5.62 -16.76
N GLY A 30 -1.87 4.37 -17.01
CA GLY A 30 -1.89 3.76 -18.35
C GLY A 30 -0.67 4.06 -19.21
N GLU A 31 0.29 4.86 -18.74
CA GLU A 31 1.57 5.12 -19.42
C GLU A 31 2.67 4.22 -18.87
N SER A 32 3.42 3.55 -19.75
CA SER A 32 4.62 2.80 -19.39
C SER A 32 5.73 3.74 -18.98
N LEU A 33 6.38 3.45 -17.85
CA LEU A 33 7.58 4.16 -17.42
C LEU A 33 8.85 3.64 -18.13
N GLY A 34 8.73 2.65 -19.02
CA GLY A 34 9.83 2.17 -19.86
C GLY A 34 11.02 1.66 -19.06
N ILE A 35 10.78 0.99 -17.93
CA ILE A 35 11.86 0.47 -17.10
C ILE A 35 12.38 -0.82 -17.74
N GLU A 36 13.50 -0.75 -18.46
CA GLU A 36 14.12 -1.94 -19.05
C GLU A 36 14.34 -3.04 -18.00
N GLU A 37 13.97 -4.28 -18.35
CA GLU A 37 14.00 -5.44 -17.46
C GLU A 37 15.40 -5.69 -16.87
N THR A 38 16.45 -5.41 -17.65
CA THR A 38 17.87 -5.48 -17.26
C THR A 38 18.26 -4.48 -16.16
N ARG A 39 17.49 -3.40 -15.96
CA ARG A 39 17.69 -2.41 -14.89
C ARG A 39 16.89 -2.68 -13.62
N LEU A 40 15.86 -3.54 -13.66
CA LEU A 40 14.99 -3.81 -12.50
C LEU A 40 15.74 -4.29 -11.26
N LYS A 41 16.85 -5.02 -11.43
CA LYS A 41 17.68 -5.55 -10.33
C LYS A 41 18.87 -4.67 -9.96
N LYS A 42 19.12 -3.58 -10.69
CA LYS A 42 20.20 -2.64 -10.36
C LYS A 42 19.87 -1.96 -9.04
N LYS A 43 20.84 -1.93 -8.12
CA LYS A 43 20.70 -1.29 -6.81
C LYS A 43 21.42 0.06 -6.80
N THR A 44 20.73 1.09 -6.35
CA THR A 44 21.27 2.44 -6.18
C THR A 44 21.24 2.79 -4.68
N LYS A 45 22.19 3.61 -4.21
CA LYS A 45 22.21 4.05 -2.81
C LYS A 45 21.02 4.94 -2.53
N ILE A 46 20.41 4.72 -1.36
CA ILE A 46 19.37 5.62 -0.88
C ILE A 46 20.05 6.95 -0.50
N ASP A 47 19.79 7.97 -1.29
CA ASP A 47 20.15 9.36 -1.03
C ASP A 47 18.89 10.24 -0.90
N ASP A 48 19.10 11.53 -0.68
CA ASP A 48 18.03 12.49 -0.42
C ASP A 48 17.23 12.84 -1.69
N SER A 49 17.59 12.32 -2.88
CA SER A 49 16.89 12.59 -4.15
C SER A 49 15.50 11.98 -4.24
N LEU A 50 15.20 10.98 -3.40
CA LEU A 50 13.89 10.34 -3.31
C LEU A 50 12.83 11.24 -2.65
N GLU A 51 13.23 12.39 -2.09
CA GLU A 51 12.35 13.37 -1.42
C GLU A 51 11.42 12.77 -0.35
N ILE A 52 11.77 11.59 0.19
CA ILE A 52 11.03 10.91 1.25
C ILE A 52 11.41 11.42 2.64
N SER A 53 10.48 11.25 3.58
CA SER A 53 10.67 11.65 4.98
C SER A 53 11.94 11.05 5.58
N SER A 54 12.73 11.88 6.26
CA SER A 54 13.96 11.45 6.96
C SER A 54 13.71 10.33 7.98
N ARG A 55 12.50 10.23 8.53
CA ARG A 55 12.06 9.13 9.40
C ARG A 55 12.06 7.79 8.65
N ILE A 56 11.53 7.76 7.43
CA ILE A 56 11.49 6.57 6.57
C ILE A 56 12.92 6.14 6.22
N LEU A 57 13.78 7.07 5.80
CA LEU A 57 15.20 6.81 5.51
C LEU A 57 15.92 6.16 6.71
N LYS A 58 15.71 6.71 7.90
CA LYS A 58 16.27 6.17 9.15
C LYS A 58 15.76 4.76 9.43
N ASN A 59 14.47 4.51 9.23
CA ASN A 59 13.84 3.21 9.50
C ASN A 59 14.27 2.14 8.48
N LEU A 60 14.37 2.48 7.20
CA LEU A 60 14.96 1.61 6.16
C LEU A 60 16.36 1.14 6.57
N ARG A 61 17.24 2.07 6.97
CA ARG A 61 18.63 1.77 7.35
C ARG A 61 18.73 0.99 8.67
N LYS A 62 17.96 1.38 9.70
CA LYS A 62 18.12 0.83 11.06
C LYS A 62 17.30 -0.43 11.31
N LYS A 63 16.06 -0.50 10.82
CA LYS A 63 15.13 -1.60 11.06
C LYS A 63 15.19 -2.66 9.96
N LEU A 64 15.13 -2.24 8.70
CA LEU A 64 15.13 -3.15 7.56
C LEU A 64 16.54 -3.49 7.05
N LYS A 65 17.58 -2.77 7.53
CA LYS A 65 18.98 -2.90 7.07
C LYS A 65 19.16 -2.63 5.57
N ILE A 66 18.27 -1.84 4.99
CA ILE A 66 18.28 -1.47 3.58
C ILE A 66 19.04 -0.16 3.42
N LYS A 67 20.12 -0.21 2.64
CA LYS A 67 20.95 0.96 2.28
C LYS A 67 20.82 1.36 0.82
N THR A 68 20.25 0.48 0.01
CA THR A 68 20.10 0.62 -1.44
C THR A 68 18.71 0.17 -1.86
N LEU A 69 18.14 0.81 -2.87
CA LEU A 69 16.87 0.42 -3.48
C LEU A 69 17.13 -0.14 -4.88
N PHE A 70 16.25 -1.00 -5.33
CA PHE A 70 16.20 -1.40 -6.74
C PHE A 70 15.74 -0.22 -7.60
N SER A 71 16.27 -0.10 -8.82
CA SER A 71 15.93 1.00 -9.74
C SER A 71 14.42 1.13 -9.98
N MET A 72 13.71 -0.01 -10.02
CA MET A 72 12.25 -0.03 -10.10
C MET A 72 11.59 0.65 -8.90
N GLN A 73 12.06 0.34 -7.69
CA GLN A 73 11.52 0.95 -6.47
C GLN A 73 11.71 2.46 -6.53
N GLU A 74 12.90 2.94 -6.88
CA GLU A 74 13.18 4.37 -6.97
C GLU A 74 12.25 5.07 -7.96
N THR A 75 12.12 4.50 -9.16
CA THR A 75 11.26 5.06 -10.21
C THR A 75 9.80 5.15 -9.76
N VAL A 76 9.28 4.07 -9.17
CA VAL A 76 7.90 4.00 -8.68
C VAL A 76 7.66 4.96 -7.52
N ILE A 77 8.57 4.95 -6.53
CA ILE A 77 8.48 5.80 -5.33
C ILE A 77 8.48 7.28 -5.74
N SER A 78 9.46 7.70 -6.55
CA SER A 78 9.56 9.08 -7.01
C SER A 78 8.34 9.49 -7.82
N ARG A 79 7.83 8.61 -8.68
CA ARG A 79 6.64 8.91 -9.49
C ARG A 79 5.38 9.08 -8.64
N ILE A 80 5.15 8.20 -7.67
CA ILE A 80 3.99 8.30 -6.76
C ILE A 80 4.08 9.58 -5.91
N ILE A 81 5.27 9.93 -5.42
CA ILE A 81 5.46 11.17 -4.64
C ILE A 81 5.20 12.42 -5.50
N GLN A 82 5.65 12.42 -6.75
CA GLN A 82 5.37 13.53 -7.67
C GLN A 82 3.88 13.68 -7.98
N MET A 83 3.17 12.56 -8.15
CA MET A 83 1.71 12.55 -8.33
C MET A 83 1.00 13.13 -7.10
N ASP A 84 1.39 12.69 -5.90
CA ASP A 84 0.84 13.17 -4.63
C ASP A 84 1.02 14.69 -4.46
N LYS A 85 2.24 15.20 -4.71
CA LYS A 85 2.55 16.64 -4.67
C LYS A 85 1.73 17.45 -5.68
N SER A 86 1.44 16.87 -6.84
CA SER A 86 0.69 17.53 -7.91
C SER A 86 -0.83 17.34 -7.78
N ALA A 87 -1.30 16.67 -6.71
CA ALA A 87 -2.69 16.25 -6.52
C ALA A 87 -3.26 15.48 -7.74
N LEU A 88 -2.40 14.79 -8.49
CA LEU A 88 -2.79 14.01 -9.64
C LEU A 88 -3.31 12.64 -9.17
N LEU A 89 -4.59 12.39 -9.45
CA LEU A 89 -5.19 11.07 -9.26
C LEU A 89 -4.72 10.15 -10.39
N GLY A 90 -4.35 8.93 -10.03
CA GLY A 90 -3.97 7.92 -11.01
C GLY A 90 -3.65 6.58 -10.38
N ASP A 91 -3.87 5.53 -11.15
CA ASP A 91 -3.56 4.16 -10.74
C ASP A 91 -2.12 3.81 -11.14
N VAL A 92 -1.43 3.07 -10.29
CA VAL A 92 -0.12 2.50 -10.57
C VAL A 92 -0.23 1.00 -10.66
N ILE A 93 0.18 0.44 -11.80
CA ILE A 93 0.27 -1.02 -11.99
C ILE A 93 1.75 -1.38 -11.98
N LEU A 94 2.14 -2.21 -11.03
CA LEU A 94 3.50 -2.65 -10.85
C LEU A 94 3.65 -4.12 -11.25
N SER A 95 4.08 -4.39 -12.48
CA SER A 95 4.47 -5.73 -12.92
C SER A 95 5.98 -5.88 -12.82
N ALA A 96 6.44 -6.79 -11.97
CA ALA A 96 7.86 -7.11 -11.86
C ALA A 96 8.03 -8.54 -11.33
N PRO A 97 9.17 -9.20 -11.57
CA PRO A 97 9.45 -10.52 -11.02
C PRO A 97 9.34 -10.60 -9.48
N THR A 98 9.19 -11.82 -8.95
CA THR A 98 9.32 -12.07 -7.51
C THR A 98 10.72 -11.70 -7.03
N GLY A 99 10.84 -11.22 -5.79
CA GLY A 99 12.13 -10.78 -5.24
C GLY A 99 12.61 -9.39 -5.69
N SER A 100 11.91 -8.70 -6.61
CA SER A 100 12.25 -7.33 -7.05
C SER A 100 11.89 -6.23 -6.04
N GLY A 101 11.45 -6.59 -4.83
CA GLY A 101 11.19 -5.63 -3.75
C GLY A 101 9.90 -4.81 -3.91
N LYS A 102 8.90 -5.32 -4.64
CA LYS A 102 7.60 -4.65 -4.88
C LYS A 102 6.94 -4.09 -3.62
N THR A 103 7.05 -4.80 -2.49
CA THR A 103 6.47 -4.36 -1.21
C THR A 103 6.92 -2.95 -0.81
N LEU A 104 8.21 -2.66 -0.90
CA LEU A 104 8.72 -1.34 -0.53
C LEU A 104 8.36 -0.26 -1.56
N ALA A 105 8.19 -0.64 -2.83
CA ALA A 105 7.83 0.29 -3.89
C ALA A 105 6.47 0.95 -3.62
N TYR A 106 5.50 0.23 -3.06
CA TYR A 106 4.22 0.81 -2.65
C TYR A 106 4.20 1.25 -1.17
N ALA A 107 4.87 0.54 -0.26
CA ALA A 107 4.77 0.84 1.17
C ALA A 107 5.44 2.18 1.55
N ILE A 108 6.58 2.51 0.92
CA ILE A 108 7.30 3.77 1.17
C ILE A 108 6.43 5.00 0.85
N PRO A 109 5.87 5.16 -0.36
CA PRO A 109 5.08 6.34 -0.69
C PRO A 109 3.77 6.41 0.12
N ILE A 110 3.14 5.26 0.46
CA ILE A 110 1.99 5.24 1.38
C ILE A 110 2.37 5.85 2.72
N VAL A 111 3.43 5.35 3.37
CA VAL A 111 3.87 5.87 4.68
C VAL A 111 4.30 7.33 4.57
N HIS A 112 4.95 7.73 3.48
CA HIS A 112 5.35 9.11 3.25
C HIS A 112 4.14 10.06 3.22
N HIS A 113 3.12 9.73 2.43
CA HIS A 113 1.88 10.49 2.34
C HIS A 113 1.13 10.54 3.67
N LEU A 114 1.02 9.41 4.38
CA LEU A 114 0.33 9.38 5.67
C LEU A 114 1.00 10.27 6.72
N LEU A 115 2.34 10.39 6.66
CA LEU A 115 3.13 11.25 7.55
C LEU A 115 3.13 12.75 7.14
N SER A 116 2.79 13.08 5.89
CA SER A 116 2.82 14.46 5.39
C SER A 116 1.52 15.21 5.62
N VAL A 117 0.43 14.50 5.91
CA VAL A 117 -0.90 15.11 6.16
C VAL A 117 -1.35 14.86 7.61
N PRO A 118 -2.34 15.61 8.11
CA PRO A 118 -2.84 15.44 9.48
C PRO A 118 -3.24 13.99 9.79
N SER A 119 -2.90 13.52 10.98
CA SER A 119 -3.36 12.21 11.46
C SER A 119 -4.89 12.26 11.63
N LEU A 120 -5.54 11.24 11.09
CA LEU A 120 -6.98 11.01 11.24
C LEU A 120 -7.14 9.66 11.91
N ARG A 121 -8.10 9.54 12.83
CA ARG A 121 -8.43 8.27 13.49
C ARG A 121 -9.34 7.41 12.61
N ALA A 122 -8.84 7.11 11.41
CA ALA A 122 -9.54 6.37 10.36
C ALA A 122 -8.54 5.54 9.55
N VAL A 123 -9.02 4.48 8.90
CA VAL A 123 -8.23 3.73 7.94
C VAL A 123 -8.00 4.58 6.70
N ARG A 124 -6.74 4.74 6.31
CA ARG A 124 -6.31 5.59 5.19
C ARG A 124 -5.56 4.82 4.11
N ALA A 125 -5.12 3.60 4.40
CA ALA A 125 -4.53 2.68 3.43
C ALA A 125 -4.99 1.25 3.70
N LEU A 126 -5.32 0.52 2.64
CA LEU A 126 -5.70 -0.89 2.69
C LEU A 126 -4.83 -1.69 1.72
N VAL A 127 -4.19 -2.74 2.22
CA VAL A 127 -3.36 -3.67 1.45
C VAL A 127 -3.99 -5.06 1.53
N ILE A 128 -4.42 -5.59 0.40
CA ILE A 128 -5.10 -6.89 0.32
C ILE A 128 -4.13 -7.93 -0.25
N LEU A 129 -3.95 -9.04 0.46
CA LEU A 129 -3.01 -10.11 0.10
C LEU A 129 -3.72 -11.48 0.14
N PRO A 130 -3.32 -12.44 -0.71
CA PRO A 130 -4.08 -13.68 -0.90
C PRO A 130 -3.92 -14.67 0.27
N THR A 131 -2.84 -14.57 1.04
CA THR A 131 -2.55 -15.51 2.12
C THR A 131 -2.20 -14.80 3.42
N ARG A 132 -2.43 -15.50 4.54
CA ARG A 132 -2.07 -15.04 5.88
C ARG A 132 -0.56 -14.76 5.99
N ASP A 133 0.27 -15.66 5.48
CA ASP A 133 1.74 -15.53 5.57
C ASP A 133 2.26 -14.32 4.81
N LEU A 134 1.75 -14.05 3.61
CA LEU A 134 2.12 -12.85 2.85
C LEU A 134 1.65 -11.59 3.57
N THR A 135 0.48 -11.62 4.20
CA THR A 135 -0.04 -10.48 4.96
C THR A 135 0.88 -10.13 6.14
N LEU A 136 1.31 -11.14 6.91
CA LEU A 136 2.27 -10.95 8.00
C LEU A 136 3.62 -10.38 7.52
N GLN A 137 4.12 -10.89 6.39
CA GLN A 137 5.38 -10.39 5.84
C GLN A 137 5.27 -8.90 5.47
N VAL A 138 4.13 -8.48 4.92
CA VAL A 138 3.90 -7.08 4.56
C VAL A 138 3.62 -6.21 5.79
N GLU A 139 2.86 -6.69 6.77
CA GLU A 139 2.68 -6.03 8.06
C GLU A 139 4.03 -5.71 8.72
N ALA A 140 4.94 -6.68 8.81
CA ALA A 140 6.26 -6.47 9.39
C ALA A 140 7.08 -5.39 8.65
N VAL A 141 6.91 -5.26 7.33
CA VAL A 141 7.52 -4.16 6.57
C VAL A 141 6.92 -2.82 6.98
N PHE A 142 5.59 -2.71 7.08
CA PHE A 142 4.96 -1.49 7.57
C PHE A 142 5.37 -1.17 9.01
N GLU A 143 5.34 -2.12 9.95
CA GLU A 143 5.78 -1.91 11.33
C GLU A 143 7.20 -1.34 11.41
N ALA A 144 8.11 -1.88 10.59
CA ALA A 144 9.48 -1.41 10.51
C ALA A 144 9.56 0.03 9.98
N LEU A 145 8.80 0.37 8.94
CA LEU A 145 8.72 1.73 8.38
C LEU A 145 8.05 2.73 9.33
N LEU A 146 7.05 2.29 10.09
CA LEU A 146 6.28 3.09 11.05
C LEU A 146 6.95 3.22 12.41
N HIS A 147 8.11 2.60 12.62
CA HIS A 147 8.80 2.64 13.91
C HIS A 147 9.04 4.08 14.41
N LYS A 148 8.58 4.37 15.63
CA LYS A 148 8.61 5.71 16.25
C LYS A 148 7.87 6.79 15.45
N THR A 149 6.77 6.40 14.80
CA THR A 149 5.77 7.31 14.23
C THR A 149 4.44 7.13 14.97
N PRO A 150 3.51 8.10 14.89
CA PRO A 150 2.18 7.95 15.50
C PRO A 150 1.27 6.98 14.73
N LEU A 151 1.59 6.70 13.45
CA LEU A 151 0.79 5.83 12.59
C LEU A 151 0.86 4.38 13.08
N LYS A 152 -0.24 3.66 12.92
CA LYS A 152 -0.31 2.22 13.21
C LYS A 152 -0.72 1.42 11.98
N VAL A 153 -0.20 0.20 11.92
CA VAL A 153 -0.64 -0.84 10.99
C VAL A 153 -1.30 -1.95 11.79
N MET A 154 -2.34 -2.55 11.23
CA MET A 154 -3.00 -3.72 11.78
C MET A 154 -3.24 -4.78 10.71
N CYS A 155 -3.02 -6.04 11.06
CA CYS A 155 -3.29 -7.18 10.21
C CYS A 155 -4.64 -7.86 10.52
N LEU A 156 -5.47 -8.08 9.49
CA LEU A 156 -6.74 -8.79 9.58
C LEU A 156 -6.66 -10.11 8.82
N THR A 157 -6.29 -11.18 9.53
CA THR A 157 -6.12 -12.51 8.92
C THR A 157 -6.71 -13.65 9.73
N GLY A 158 -7.34 -13.37 10.88
CA GLY A 158 -7.85 -14.41 11.79
C GLY A 158 -6.73 -15.07 12.59
N GLN A 159 -5.66 -14.33 12.87
CA GLN A 159 -4.56 -14.83 13.71
C GLN A 159 -5.00 -14.98 15.15
N THR A 160 -5.75 -13.98 15.59
CA THR A 160 -6.38 -13.91 16.90
C THR A 160 -7.88 -14.05 16.71
N SER A 161 -8.61 -14.15 17.82
CA SER A 161 -10.07 -14.25 17.76
C SER A 161 -10.66 -13.00 17.09
N PHE A 162 -11.80 -13.16 16.42
CA PHE A 162 -12.52 -12.04 15.80
C PHE A 162 -12.79 -10.91 16.79
N ALA A 163 -13.19 -11.25 18.01
CA ALA A 163 -13.45 -10.27 19.07
C ALA A 163 -12.19 -9.46 19.44
N MET A 164 -11.00 -10.07 19.42
CA MET A 164 -9.74 -9.38 19.68
C MET A 164 -9.35 -8.46 18.52
N GLU A 165 -9.44 -8.94 17.28
CA GLU A 165 -9.16 -8.07 16.11
C GLU A 165 -10.16 -6.89 16.10
N ALA A 166 -11.46 -7.14 16.31
CA ALA A 166 -12.48 -6.09 16.31
C ALA A 166 -12.25 -5.01 17.39
N SER A 167 -11.85 -5.40 18.61
CA SER A 167 -11.60 -4.45 19.71
C SER A 167 -10.30 -3.65 19.53
N GLN A 168 -9.35 -4.17 18.77
CA GLN A 168 -8.12 -3.48 18.40
C GLN A 168 -8.28 -2.59 17.17
N LEU A 169 -9.24 -2.91 16.30
CA LEU A 169 -9.47 -2.21 15.04
C LEU A 169 -10.22 -0.88 15.24
N VAL A 170 -11.24 -0.89 16.11
CA VAL A 170 -12.15 0.23 16.31
C VAL A 170 -12.36 0.49 17.79
N VAL A 171 -12.32 1.76 18.17
CA VAL A 171 -12.68 2.24 19.52
C VAL A 171 -13.88 3.17 19.44
N ARG A 172 -14.74 3.11 20.45
CA ARG A 172 -15.85 4.05 20.59
C ARG A 172 -15.34 5.36 21.19
N ASP A 173 -15.68 6.48 20.56
CA ASP A 173 -15.43 7.81 21.09
C ASP A 173 -16.55 8.19 22.06
N TYR A 174 -16.31 7.98 23.35
CA TYR A 174 -17.25 8.31 24.43
C TYR A 174 -17.35 9.81 24.73
N SER A 175 -16.51 10.65 24.11
CA SER A 175 -16.61 12.11 24.27
C SER A 175 -17.76 12.71 23.46
N LYS A 176 -18.40 11.91 22.60
CA LYS A 176 -19.55 12.31 21.77
C LYS A 176 -20.77 11.53 22.22
N ASP A 177 -21.90 12.22 22.37
CA ASP A 177 -23.19 11.60 22.73
C ASP A 177 -23.70 10.65 21.63
N SER A 178 -23.26 10.87 20.38
CA SER A 178 -23.54 10.00 19.25
C SER A 178 -22.64 8.76 19.25
N GLU A 179 -23.11 7.65 18.67
CA GLU A 179 -22.30 6.44 18.49
C GLU A 179 -21.22 6.64 17.42
N VAL A 180 -20.15 7.34 17.80
CA VAL A 180 -19.00 7.62 16.95
C VAL A 180 -17.91 6.59 17.24
N TYR A 181 -17.38 6.04 16.16
CA TYR A 181 -16.32 5.05 16.18
C TYR A 181 -15.11 5.58 15.43
N GLU A 182 -13.94 5.22 15.92
CA GLU A 182 -12.67 5.65 15.38
C GLU A 182 -11.78 4.44 15.15
N SER A 183 -11.11 4.42 14.00
CA SER A 183 -10.13 3.37 13.76
C SER A 183 -8.86 3.65 14.55
N VAL A 184 -8.32 2.60 15.15
CA VAL A 184 -7.06 2.67 15.91
C VAL A 184 -5.85 2.66 14.97
N ALA A 185 -6.01 2.17 13.73
CA ALA A 185 -4.94 2.03 12.76
C ALA A 185 -5.28 2.71 11.43
N GLU A 186 -4.29 3.41 10.87
CA GLU A 186 -4.40 4.11 9.60
C GLU A 186 -4.06 3.20 8.41
N ILE A 187 -3.39 2.08 8.66
CA ILE A 187 -3.05 1.09 7.63
C ILE A 187 -3.63 -0.28 8.02
N ILE A 188 -4.38 -0.89 7.12
CA ILE A 188 -4.81 -2.29 7.25
C ILE A 188 -4.10 -3.13 6.21
N VAL A 189 -3.59 -4.29 6.65
CA VAL A 189 -3.14 -5.36 5.77
C VAL A 189 -4.03 -6.57 6.01
N ALA A 190 -4.67 -7.13 4.98
CA ALA A 190 -5.71 -8.13 5.20
C ALA A 190 -5.79 -9.21 4.13
N THR A 191 -6.34 -10.36 4.50
CA THR A 191 -6.90 -11.32 3.53
C THR A 191 -8.32 -10.92 3.15
N PRO A 192 -8.76 -11.16 1.89
CA PRO A 192 -10.08 -10.73 1.42
C PRO A 192 -11.23 -11.24 2.30
N GLY A 193 -11.23 -12.53 2.63
CA GLY A 193 -12.31 -13.14 3.41
C GLY A 193 -12.43 -12.55 4.82
N ARG A 194 -11.29 -12.33 5.50
CA ARG A 194 -11.31 -11.79 6.85
C ARG A 194 -11.66 -10.30 6.87
N LEU A 195 -11.21 -9.53 5.89
CA LEU A 195 -11.61 -8.13 5.72
C LEU A 195 -13.14 -8.01 5.58
N VAL A 196 -13.75 -8.82 4.71
CA VAL A 196 -15.21 -8.83 4.52
C VAL A 196 -15.93 -9.19 5.81
N GLU A 197 -15.42 -10.15 6.58
CA GLU A 197 -16.01 -10.49 7.87
C GLU A 197 -16.02 -9.30 8.85
N HIS A 198 -14.92 -8.54 8.94
CA HIS A 198 -14.86 -7.33 9.76
C HIS A 198 -15.81 -6.24 9.27
N LEU A 199 -15.86 -5.98 7.96
CA LEU A 199 -16.79 -4.98 7.38
C LEU A 199 -18.26 -5.30 7.70
N MET A 200 -18.60 -6.59 7.82
CA MET A 200 -19.98 -7.02 8.08
C MET A 200 -20.32 -7.12 9.57
N LYS A 201 -19.35 -7.44 10.43
CA LYS A 201 -19.61 -7.82 11.83
C LYS A 201 -18.97 -6.89 12.87
N THR A 202 -17.98 -6.08 12.51
CA THR A 202 -17.37 -5.13 13.45
C THR A 202 -18.17 -3.82 13.44
N ARG A 203 -18.85 -3.56 14.55
CA ARG A 203 -19.60 -2.31 14.73
C ARG A 203 -18.64 -1.11 14.67
N GLY A 204 -18.98 -0.11 13.84
CA GLY A 204 -18.15 1.09 13.66
C GLY A 204 -17.01 0.93 12.67
N PHE A 205 -16.91 -0.20 11.97
CA PHE A 205 -15.96 -0.44 10.89
C PHE A 205 -16.65 -0.35 9.53
N ASN A 206 -17.15 0.85 9.21
CA ASN A 206 -17.97 1.14 8.03
C ASN A 206 -17.68 2.53 7.45
#